data_AF-A0A9W4ABS0-F1
#
_entry.id   AF-A0A9W4ABS0-F1
#
_cell.length_a   1.000
_cell.length_b   1.000
_cell.length_c   1.000
_cell.angle_alpha   90.00
_cell.angle_beta   90.00
_cell.angle_gamma   90.00
#
_symmetry.space_group_name_H-M   'P 1'
#
loop_
_entity.id
_entity.type
_entity.pdbx_description
1 polymer ?
#
loop_
_entity_poly.entity_id
_entity_poly.type
_entity_poly.pdbx_seq_one_letter_code
_entity_poly.pdbx_strand_id
1 'polypeptide(L)' 'MEDGDILVTAFTDPGWTPLFVSIKGLVTEVGGLMTHGAVIAREYGLPAVVGVENATKLIKDGQRIRVHGTEGYIEVL' A
#
# COMPACT_ATOMS: atom_id res chain seq x y z
N MET A 1 9.71 -8.82 5.28
CA MET A 1 8.26 -8.70 5.46
C MET A 1 7.91 -9.45 6.71
N GLU A 2 7.57 -8.70 7.73
CA GLU A 2 7.11 -9.17 9.03
C GLU A 2 5.58 -9.04 9.09
N ASP A 3 4.93 -9.81 9.95
CA ASP A 3 3.48 -9.67 10.15
C ASP A 3 3.19 -8.27 10.71
N GLY A 4 2.30 -7.54 10.06
CA GLY A 4 2.01 -6.15 10.40
C GLY A 4 2.53 -5.11 9.41
N ASP A 5 3.41 -5.50 8.48
CA ASP A 5 4.04 -4.56 7.55
C ASP A 5 3.04 -3.90 6.60
N ILE A 6 3.30 -2.63 6.29
CA ILE A 6 2.61 -1.88 5.24
C ILE A 6 3.55 -1.74 4.06
N LEU A 7 3.15 -2.22 2.89
CA LEU A 7 3.96 -2.13 1.69
C LEU A 7 3.85 -0.74 1.07
N VAL A 8 4.98 -0.04 0.97
CA VAL A 8 5.11 1.23 0.25
C VAL A 8 5.96 1.00 -0.99
N THR A 9 5.42 1.25 -2.18
CA THR A 9 6.12 1.00 -3.46
C THR A 9 5.73 2.03 -4.52
N ALA A 10 6.52 2.17 -5.58
CA ALA A 10 6.16 3.02 -6.70
C ALA A 10 4.99 2.42 -7.51
N PHE A 11 5.05 1.13 -7.79
CA PHE A 11 4.03 0.38 -8.52
C PHE A 11 3.96 -1.08 -8.02
N THR A 12 2.92 -1.79 -8.43
CA THR A 12 2.71 -3.21 -8.12
C THR A 12 2.67 -4.04 -9.39
N ASP A 13 3.23 -5.25 -9.35
CA ASP A 13 3.20 -6.22 -10.44
C ASP A 13 2.24 -7.39 -10.12
N PRO A 14 1.53 -7.97 -11.10
CA PRO A 14 0.71 -9.18 -10.89
C PRO A 14 1.40 -10.35 -10.21
N GLY A 15 2.70 -10.53 -10.47
CA GLY A 15 3.52 -11.55 -9.82
C GLY A 15 3.70 -11.35 -8.31
N TRP A 16 3.34 -10.18 -7.77
CA TRP A 16 3.45 -9.88 -6.33
C TRP A 16 2.22 -10.31 -5.53
N THR A 17 1.19 -10.87 -6.17
CA THR A 17 -0.03 -11.32 -5.48
C THR A 17 0.24 -12.15 -4.22
N PRO A 18 1.20 -13.10 -4.18
CA PRO A 18 1.52 -13.83 -2.95
C PRO A 18 2.02 -12.95 -1.80
N LEU A 19 2.65 -11.80 -2.09
CA LEU A 19 3.13 -10.85 -1.08
C LEU A 19 1.98 -10.12 -0.38
N PHE A 20 0.81 -10.02 -1.00
CA PHE A 20 -0.34 -9.32 -0.40
C PHE A 20 -0.91 -10.10 0.79
N VAL A 21 -0.62 -11.40 0.89
CA VAL A 21 -1.03 -12.24 2.02
C VAL A 21 -0.28 -11.86 3.31
N SER A 22 0.92 -11.30 3.22
CA SER A 22 1.77 -11.00 4.38
C SER A 22 1.70 -9.55 4.88
N ILE A 23 1.01 -8.65 4.16
CA ILE A 23 0.92 -7.22 4.53
C ILE A 23 -0.40 -6.89 5.21
N LYS A 24 -0.42 -5.78 5.94
CA LYS A 24 -1.64 -5.20 6.54
C LYS A 24 -2.09 -3.90 5.87
N GLY A 25 -1.37 -3.42 4.86
CA GLY A 25 -1.77 -2.26 4.08
C GLY A 25 -0.88 -2.03 2.86
N LEU A 26 -1.36 -1.20 1.94
CA LEU A 26 -0.68 -0.87 0.69
C LEU A 26 -0.67 0.64 0.43
N VAL A 27 0.49 1.17 0.05
CA VAL A 27 0.65 2.52 -0.48
C VAL A 27 1.40 2.44 -1.81
N THR A 28 0.83 3.03 -2.87
CA THR A 28 1.51 3.10 -4.17
C THR A 28 1.62 4.51 -4.72
N GLU A 29 2.75 4.85 -5.34
CA GLU A 29 2.93 6.16 -5.99
C GLU A 29 2.13 6.27 -7.29
N VAL A 30 2.06 5.18 -8.04
CA VAL A 30 1.34 5.08 -9.29
C VAL A 30 0.10 4.23 -9.08
N GLY A 31 -1.02 4.71 -9.62
CA GLY A 31 -2.21 3.92 -9.80
C GLY A 31 -3.50 4.72 -9.65
N GLY A 32 -4.60 4.01 -9.79
CA GLY A 32 -5.95 4.52 -9.60
C GLY A 32 -6.84 3.39 -9.12
N LEU A 33 -8.12 3.67 -8.89
CA LEU A 33 -9.04 2.75 -8.21
C LEU A 33 -9.21 1.37 -8.89
N MET A 34 -8.82 1.24 -10.15
CA MET A 34 -8.94 0.03 -10.98
C MET A 34 -7.60 -0.63 -11.33
N THR A 35 -6.48 -0.16 -10.78
CA THR A 35 -5.18 -0.80 -11.02
C THR A 35 -5.06 -2.11 -10.26
N HIS A 36 -4.14 -2.97 -10.71
CA HIS A 36 -3.87 -4.27 -10.10
C HIS A 36 -3.76 -4.20 -8.57
N GLY A 37 -2.88 -3.34 -8.04
CA GLY A 37 -2.69 -3.18 -6.60
C GLY A 37 -3.98 -2.78 -5.85
N ALA A 38 -4.80 -1.89 -6.43
CA ALA A 38 -6.06 -1.46 -5.83
C ALA A 38 -7.13 -2.58 -5.85
N VAL A 39 -7.19 -3.35 -6.94
CA VAL A 39 -8.15 -4.47 -7.06
C VAL A 39 -7.79 -5.55 -6.04
N ILE A 40 -6.54 -6.02 -6.05
CA ILE A 40 -6.08 -7.08 -5.16
C ILE A 40 -6.18 -6.64 -3.70
N ALA A 41 -5.77 -5.42 -3.35
CA ALA A 41 -5.90 -4.95 -1.97
C ALA A 41 -7.35 -5.07 -1.43
N ARG A 42 -8.36 -4.77 -2.25
CA ARG A 42 -9.78 -4.92 -1.87
C ARG A 42 -10.18 -6.39 -1.71
N GLU A 43 -9.73 -7.26 -2.62
CA GLU A 43 -10.02 -8.70 -2.54
C GLU A 43 -9.48 -9.33 -1.24
N TYR A 44 -8.31 -8.86 -0.80
CA TYR A 44 -7.69 -9.29 0.45
C TYR A 44 -8.15 -8.50 1.69
N GLY A 45 -9.06 -7.53 1.54
CA GLY A 45 -9.57 -6.70 2.64
C GLY A 45 -8.52 -5.75 3.24
N LEU A 46 -7.49 -5.39 2.48
CA LEU A 46 -6.39 -4.54 2.91
C LEU A 46 -6.73 -3.06 2.72
N PRO A 47 -6.45 -2.19 3.71
CA PRO A 47 -6.48 -0.75 3.50
C PRO A 47 -5.41 -0.36 2.48
N ALA A 48 -5.82 0.36 1.44
CA ALA A 48 -4.92 0.81 0.38
C ALA A 48 -5.14 2.27 0.00
N VAL A 49 -4.04 2.99 -0.24
CA VAL A 49 -4.04 4.33 -0.82
C VAL A 49 -3.10 4.31 -2.03
N VAL A 50 -3.61 4.66 -3.20
CA VAL A 50 -2.87 4.59 -4.47
C VAL A 50 -2.78 5.96 -5.12
N GLY A 51 -1.75 6.18 -5.94
CA GLY A 51 -1.52 7.48 -6.57
C GLY A 51 -0.89 8.51 -5.64
N VAL A 52 -0.12 8.08 -4.64
CA VAL A 52 0.48 8.94 -3.62
C VAL A 52 1.83 9.45 -4.10
N GLU A 53 1.87 10.70 -4.55
CA GLU A 53 3.08 11.28 -5.11
C GLU A 53 4.26 11.23 -4.13
N ASN A 54 5.42 10.72 -4.59
CA ASN A 54 6.65 10.60 -3.83
C ASN A 54 6.55 9.77 -2.51
N ALA A 55 5.58 8.87 -2.37
CA ALA A 55 5.41 8.04 -1.17
C ALA A 55 6.70 7.32 -0.74
N THR A 56 7.44 6.73 -1.68
CA THR A 56 8.69 5.98 -1.39
C THR A 56 9.84 6.88 -0.94
N LYS A 57 9.76 8.18 -1.22
CA LYS A 57 10.74 9.18 -0.76
C LYS A 57 10.34 9.80 0.58
N LEU A 58 9.05 9.98 0.82
CA LEU A 58 8.52 10.63 2.02
C LEU A 58 8.45 9.65 3.20
N ILE A 59 8.04 8.41 2.93
CA ILE A 59 7.93 7.35 3.94
C ILE A 59 9.21 6.53 3.90
N LYS A 60 9.90 6.44 5.04
CA LYS A 60 11.15 5.68 5.16
C LYS A 60 10.86 4.25 5.60
N ASP A 61 11.74 3.33 5.18
CA ASP A 61 11.68 1.96 5.65
C ASP A 61 11.77 1.89 7.18
N GLY A 62 10.99 0.99 7.79
CA GLY A 62 10.82 0.89 9.25
C GLY A 62 10.03 2.03 9.91
N GLN A 63 9.56 3.03 9.17
CA GLN A 63 8.76 4.11 9.72
C GLN A 63 7.34 3.62 10.04
N ARG A 64 6.86 3.96 11.23
CA ARG A 64 5.49 3.61 11.63
C ARG A 64 4.51 4.59 10.98
N ILE A 65 3.55 4.05 10.25
CA ILE A 65 2.52 4.83 9.57
C ILE A 65 1.13 4.26 9.84
N ARG A 66 0.11 5.11 9.67
CA ARG A 66 -1.30 4.74 9.62
C ARG A 66 -1.81 4.97 8.20
N VAL A 67 -2.49 3.96 7.64
CA VAL A 67 -3.11 4.04 6.32
C VAL A 67 -4.62 3.96 6.47
N HIS A 68 -5.33 4.97 5.96
CA HIS A 68 -6.78 5.01 5.99
C HIS A 68 -7.36 4.86 4.58
N GLY A 69 -7.65 3.62 4.17
CA GLY A 69 -8.06 3.30 2.80
C GLY A 69 -9.41 3.91 2.34
N THR A 70 -10.32 4.23 3.26
CA THR A 70 -11.63 4.83 2.91
C THR A 70 -11.54 6.34 2.66
N GLU A 71 -10.97 7.08 3.61
CA GLU A 71 -10.74 8.53 3.48
C GLU A 71 -9.54 8.88 2.59
N GLY A 72 -8.66 7.92 2.28
CA GLY A 72 -7.60 8.08 1.30
C GLY A 72 -6.37 8.84 1.80
N TYR A 73 -6.06 8.79 3.10
CA TYR A 73 -4.89 9.49 3.66
C TYR A 73 -3.92 8.54 4.37
N ILE A 74 -2.70 9.05 4.55
CA ILE A 74 -1.60 8.38 5.25
C ILE A 74 -1.07 9.36 6.30
N GLU A 75 -0.79 8.84 7.49
CA GLU A 75 -0.26 9.61 8.62
C GLU A 75 1.01 8.95 9.16
N VAL A 76 2.04 9.74 9.41
CA VAL A 76 3.28 9.30 10.07
C VAL A 76 3.10 9.37 11.58
N LEU A 77 3.53 8.34 12.31
CA LEU A 77 3.42 8.22 13.77
C LEU A 77 4.74 8.46 14.50
#